data_AF-A0A522DD05-F1
#
_entry.id   AF-A0A522DD05-F1
#
_cell.length_a   1.000
_cell.length_b   1.000
_cell.length_c   1.000
_cell.angle_alpha   90.00
_cell.angle_beta   90.00
_cell.angle_gamma   90.00
#
_symmetry.space_group_name_H-M   'P 1'
#
loop_
_entity.id
_entity.type
_entity.pdbx_description
1 polymer ?
#
loop_
_entity_poly.entity_id
_entity_poly.type
_entity_poly.pdbx_seq_one_letter_code
_entity_poly.pdbx_strand_id
1 'polypeptide(L)'
;MKPSFAMFSSTVRKFQHVLRLKLTTYWVIARANWVQSFTYPVSFWMWRARQVIQIVISLSVWEAVFATSALAFGYRQAQMLTYIFVANITGFIVFSSRTIDVSNVIHSGDLSLYLVKPLNFFLNWFSRDIADKLLNLIFSACELTI
;
A
#
# COMPACT_ATOMS: atom_id res chain seq x y z
N MET A 1 8.66 -28.03 -46.96
CA MET A 1 8.18 -26.78 -46.32
C MET A 1 7.62 -27.08 -44.92
N LYS A 2 8.45 -27.08 -43.86
CA LYS A 2 8.00 -27.00 -42.45
C LYS A 2 9.09 -26.32 -41.60
N PRO A 3 9.10 -24.98 -41.46
CA PRO A 3 9.89 -24.33 -40.41
C PRO A 3 9.08 -23.42 -39.47
N SER A 4 7.78 -23.22 -39.68
CA SER A 4 7.02 -22.15 -38.99
C SER A 4 6.69 -22.43 -37.50
N PHE A 5 6.47 -23.69 -37.11
CA PHE A 5 5.97 -23.99 -35.75
C PHE A 5 7.05 -23.98 -34.65
N ALA A 6 8.31 -24.26 -34.99
CA ALA A 6 9.42 -24.31 -34.02
C ALA A 6 9.78 -22.92 -33.48
N MET A 7 9.67 -21.87 -34.30
CA MET A 7 10.00 -20.48 -33.97
C MET A 7 9.01 -19.85 -32.98
N PHE A 8 7.74 -20.27 -32.98
CA PHE A 8 6.74 -19.75 -32.06
C PHE A 8 6.97 -20.22 -30.61
N SER A 9 7.41 -21.48 -30.44
CA SER A 9 7.70 -22.05 -29.11
C SER A 9 8.91 -21.43 -28.40
N SER A 10 9.89 -20.92 -29.15
CA SER A 10 11.09 -20.30 -28.60
C SER A 10 10.85 -18.83 -28.21
N THR A 11 9.99 -18.12 -28.94
CA THR A 11 9.55 -16.76 -28.62
C THR A 11 8.68 -16.72 -27.36
N VAL A 12 7.72 -17.65 -27.21
CA VAL A 12 6.91 -17.77 -26.00
C VAL A 12 7.77 -18.11 -24.78
N ARG A 13 8.74 -19.03 -24.93
CA ARG A 13 9.69 -19.36 -23.86
C ARG A 13 10.60 -18.20 -23.47
N LYS A 14 11.13 -17.44 -24.44
CA LYS A 14 11.91 -16.21 -24.16
C LYS A 14 11.07 -15.18 -23.43
N PHE A 15 9.83 -14.96 -23.85
CA PHE A 15 8.90 -14.04 -23.19
C PHE A 15 8.60 -14.47 -21.75
N GLN A 16 8.29 -15.76 -21.53
CA GLN A 16 8.08 -16.31 -20.19
C GLN A 16 9.33 -16.17 -19.30
N HIS A 17 10.53 -16.40 -19.85
CA HIS A 17 11.78 -16.22 -19.11
C HIS A 17 12.00 -14.76 -18.69
N VAL A 18 11.83 -13.80 -19.61
CA VAL A 18 11.99 -12.37 -19.33
C VAL A 18 10.94 -11.89 -18.32
N LEU A 19 9.70 -12.34 -18.47
CA LEU A 19 8.61 -12.01 -17.54
C LEU A 19 8.90 -12.55 -16.13
N ARG A 20 9.36 -13.80 -16.04
CA ARG A 20 9.72 -14.44 -14.76
C ARG A 20 10.88 -13.72 -14.07
N LEU A 21 11.91 -13.33 -14.83
CA LEU A 21 13.03 -12.54 -14.31
C LEU A 21 12.56 -11.19 -13.75
N LYS A 22 11.76 -10.44 -14.52
CA LYS A 22 11.20 -9.16 -14.05
C LYS A 22 10.40 -9.32 -12.77
N LEU A 23 9.53 -10.33 -12.69
CA LEU A 23 8.73 -10.62 -11.49
C LEU A 23 9.61 -10.92 -10.27
N THR A 24 10.66 -11.73 -10.43
CA THR A 24 11.58 -12.03 -9.31
C THR A 24 12.31 -10.79 -8.79
N THR A 25 12.67 -9.85 -9.67
CA THR A 25 13.31 -8.60 -9.25
C THR A 25 12.37 -7.75 -8.40
N TYR A 26 11.11 -7.57 -8.81
CA TYR A 26 10.13 -6.79 -8.03
C TYR A 26 9.79 -7.47 -6.70
N TRP A 27 9.71 -8.81 -6.66
CA TRP A 27 9.55 -9.55 -5.40
C TRP A 27 10.72 -9.36 -4.44
N VAL A 28 11.96 -9.35 -4.93
CA VAL A 28 13.14 -9.07 -4.10
C VAL A 28 13.10 -7.65 -3.56
N ILE A 29 12.67 -6.67 -4.37
CA ILE A 29 12.48 -5.28 -3.93
C ILE A 29 11.41 -5.19 -2.84
N ALA A 30 10.27 -5.87 -3.02
CA ALA A 30 9.21 -5.93 -2.02
C ALA A 30 9.71 -6.54 -0.69
N ARG A 31 10.42 -7.67 -0.76
CA ARG A 31 11.01 -8.33 0.42
C ARG A 31 12.04 -7.44 1.12
N ALA A 32 12.87 -6.73 0.35
CA ALA A 32 13.86 -5.80 0.92
C ALA A 32 13.17 -4.65 1.66
N ASN A 33 12.07 -4.12 1.12
CA ASN A 33 11.27 -3.10 1.81
C ASN A 33 10.68 -3.64 3.11
N TRP A 34 10.20 -4.88 3.15
CA TRP A 34 9.73 -5.48 4.40
C TRP A 34 10.82 -5.55 5.47
N VAL A 35 12.00 -6.06 5.11
CA VAL A 35 13.13 -6.13 6.05
C VAL A 35 13.52 -4.73 6.55
N GLN A 36 13.51 -3.74 5.67
CA GLN A 36 13.79 -2.35 6.04
C GLN A 36 12.74 -1.79 7.00
N SER A 37 11.46 -2.05 6.75
CA SER A 37 10.36 -1.64 7.64
C SER A 37 10.49 -2.25 9.05
N PHE A 38 11.00 -3.48 9.16
CA PHE A 38 11.29 -4.11 10.47
C PHE A 38 12.60 -3.65 11.10
N THR A 39 13.54 -3.15 10.31
CA THR A 39 14.82 -2.60 10.81
C THR A 39 14.61 -1.26 11.53
N TYR A 40 13.58 -0.50 11.14
CA TYR A 40 13.20 0.78 11.76
C TYR A 40 11.85 0.67 12.49
N PRO A 41 11.77 -0.09 13.61
CA PRO A 41 10.51 -0.40 14.28
C PRO A 41 9.80 0.84 14.83
N VAL A 42 10.56 1.89 15.23
CA VAL A 42 9.98 3.13 15.75
C VAL A 42 9.13 3.84 14.69
N SER A 43 9.61 3.91 13.45
CA SER A 43 8.85 4.51 12.35
C SER A 43 7.56 3.74 12.07
N PHE A 44 7.62 2.41 12.13
CA PHE A 44 6.46 1.56 12.00
C PHE A 44 5.44 1.82 13.12
N TRP A 45 5.87 1.82 14.38
CA TRP A 45 4.98 2.08 15.53
C TRP A 45 4.39 3.49 15.50
N MET A 46 5.18 4.51 15.12
CA MET A 46 4.69 5.89 14.99
C MET A 46 3.63 6.02 13.88
N TRP A 47 3.86 5.36 12.75
CA TRP A 47 2.89 5.31 11.68
C TRP A 47 1.59 4.64 12.14
N ARG A 48 1.68 3.56 12.93
CA ARG A 48 0.53 2.88 13.53
C ARG A 48 -0.21 3.73 14.55
N ALA A 49 0.50 4.35 15.48
CA ALA A 49 -0.09 5.24 16.47
C ALA A 49 -0.88 6.36 15.81
N ARG A 50 -0.35 6.95 14.72
CA ARG A 50 -1.08 7.95 13.93
C ARG A 50 -2.43 7.41 13.41
N GLN A 51 -2.48 6.20 12.85
CA GLN A 51 -3.73 5.62 12.34
C GLN A 51 -4.76 5.37 13.45
N VAL A 52 -4.32 4.81 14.57
CA VAL A 52 -5.19 4.55 15.73
C VAL A 52 -5.75 5.86 16.29
N ILE A 53 -4.90 6.86 16.48
CA ILE A 53 -5.31 8.19 16.96
C ILE A 53 -6.34 8.81 16.01
N GLN A 54 -6.13 8.70 14.69
CA GLN A 54 -7.07 9.24 13.70
C GLN A 54 -8.46 8.59 13.80
N ILE A 55 -8.52 7.26 13.99
CA ILE A 55 -9.79 6.54 14.17
C ILE A 55 -10.45 6.96 15.49
N VAL A 56 -9.70 6.97 16.60
CA VAL A 56 -10.21 7.36 17.92
C VAL A 56 -10.77 8.77 17.89
N ILE A 57 -10.03 9.73 17.35
CA ILE A 57 -10.51 11.12 17.20
C ILE A 57 -11.80 11.17 16.39
N SER A 58 -11.86 10.45 15.26
CA SER A 58 -13.05 10.43 14.42
C SER A 58 -14.26 9.88 15.17
N LEU A 59 -14.11 8.77 15.90
CA LEU A 59 -15.18 8.18 16.70
C LEU A 59 -15.61 9.10 17.85
N SER A 60 -14.66 9.63 18.63
CA SER A 60 -14.95 10.52 19.77
C SER A 60 -15.67 11.80 19.36
N VAL A 61 -15.32 12.38 18.21
CA VAL A 61 -16.02 13.56 17.67
C VAL A 61 -17.50 13.23 17.42
N TRP A 62 -17.77 12.08 16.78
CA TRP A 62 -19.14 11.70 16.47
C TRP A 62 -19.93 11.21 17.68
N GLU A 63 -19.29 10.55 18.64
CA GLU A 63 -19.91 10.26 19.94
C GLU A 63 -20.33 11.53 20.66
N ALA A 64 -19.49 12.57 20.67
CA ALA A 64 -19.82 13.86 21.29
C ALA A 64 -21.01 14.56 20.61
N VAL A 65 -21.15 14.43 19.29
CA VAL A 65 -22.31 14.96 18.54
C VAL A 65 -23.60 14.24 18.94
N PHE A 66 -23.56 12.92 19.08
CA PHE A 66 -24.74 12.13 19.46
C PHE A 66 -25.05 12.14 20.97
N ALA A 67 -24.13 12.62 21.80
CA ALA A 67 -24.36 12.76 23.25
C ALA A 67 -25.47 13.76 23.59
N THR A 68 -25.69 14.77 22.73
CA THR A 68 -26.71 15.81 22.92
C THR A 68 -28.00 15.55 22.15
N SER A 69 -28.00 14.66 21.15
CA SER A 69 -29.15 14.44 20.27
C SER A 69 -29.17 13.00 19.74
N ALA A 70 -30.30 12.30 19.91
CA ALA A 70 -30.46 10.93 19.40
C ALA A 70 -30.47 10.84 17.86
N LEU A 71 -30.74 11.98 17.20
CA LEU A 71 -30.72 12.15 15.76
C LEU A 71 -29.84 13.36 15.44
N ALA A 72 -28.80 13.15 14.63
CA ALA A 72 -27.97 14.22 14.09
C ALA A 72 -28.10 14.20 12.57
N PHE A 73 -28.51 15.32 11.98
CA PHE A 73 -28.66 15.46 10.52
C PHE A 73 -29.54 14.38 9.86
N GLY A 74 -30.51 13.82 10.60
CA GLY A 74 -31.38 12.74 10.11
C GLY A 74 -30.79 11.33 10.21
N TYR A 75 -29.57 11.18 10.71
CA TYR A 75 -28.91 9.90 10.94
C TYR A 75 -28.94 9.50 12.42
N ARG A 76 -29.02 8.19 12.67
CA ARG A 76 -28.80 7.61 13.99
C ARG A 76 -27.32 7.35 14.21
N GLN A 77 -26.90 7.33 15.48
CA GLN A 77 -25.53 7.06 15.89
C GLN A 77 -24.93 5.81 15.21
N ALA A 78 -25.66 4.69 15.23
CA ALA A 78 -25.21 3.44 14.61
C ALA A 78 -24.89 3.60 13.11
N GLN A 79 -25.72 4.34 12.36
CA GLN A 79 -25.50 4.55 10.92
C GLN A 79 -24.24 5.37 10.65
N MET A 80 -24.00 6.40 11.47
CA MET A 80 -22.84 7.26 11.33
C MET A 80 -21.54 6.53 11.69
N LEU A 81 -21.55 5.76 12.78
CA LEU A 81 -20.39 4.96 13.18
C LEU A 81 -20.04 3.89 12.13
N THR A 82 -21.04 3.21 11.57
CA THR A 82 -20.82 2.26 10.46
C THR A 82 -20.24 2.96 9.23
N TYR A 83 -20.74 4.15 8.88
CA TYR A 83 -20.20 4.93 7.76
C TYR A 83 -18.72 5.28 7.98
N ILE A 84 -18.36 5.78 9.16
CA ILE A 84 -16.98 6.13 9.51
C ILE A 84 -16.10 4.90 9.42
N PHE A 85 -16.57 3.75 9.92
CA PHE A 85 -15.83 2.49 9.84
C PHE A 85 -15.54 2.08 8.39
N VAL A 86 -16.56 2.10 7.53
CA VAL A 86 -16.42 1.80 6.09
C VAL A 86 -15.51 2.82 5.38
N ALA A 87 -15.63 4.10 5.73
CA ALA A 87 -14.79 5.16 5.18
C ALA A 87 -13.31 4.97 5.55
N ASN A 88 -13.00 4.56 6.78
CA ASN A 88 -11.65 4.24 7.20
C ASN A 88 -11.08 3.03 6.44
N ILE A 89 -11.86 1.95 6.30
CA ILE A 89 -11.47 0.77 5.50
C ILE A 89 -11.16 1.17 4.05
N THR A 90 -12.04 1.98 3.45
CA THR A 90 -11.86 2.47 2.08
C THR A 90 -10.61 3.34 1.97
N GLY A 91 -10.35 4.18 2.98
CA GLY A 91 -9.15 4.99 3.08
C GLY A 91 -7.86 4.16 3.01
N PHE A 92 -7.77 3.04 3.75
CA PHE A 92 -6.59 2.17 3.71
C PHE A 92 -6.29 1.59 2.32
N ILE A 93 -7.33 1.39 1.49
CA ILE A 93 -7.17 0.86 0.13
C ILE A 93 -6.71 1.97 -0.82
N VAL A 94 -7.33 3.15 -0.72
CA VAL A 94 -7.16 4.26 -1.66
C VAL A 94 -5.86 5.04 -1.40
N PHE A 95 -5.51 5.28 -0.15
CA PHE A 95 -4.31 6.07 0.17
C PHE A 95 -3.03 5.28 -0.18
N SER A 96 -2.11 5.95 -0.89
CA SER A 96 -0.75 5.45 -1.10
C SER A 96 0.16 6.01 -0.01
N SER A 97 0.83 5.13 0.73
CA SER A 97 1.72 5.52 1.83
C SER A 97 3.07 6.02 1.35
N ARG A 98 3.49 5.67 0.12
CA ARG A 98 4.86 5.90 -0.39
C ARG A 98 4.99 6.99 -1.43
N THR A 99 3.91 7.67 -1.78
CA THR A 99 3.96 8.76 -2.77
C THR A 99 4.77 9.97 -2.27
N ILE A 100 4.83 10.19 -0.95
CA ILE A 100 5.64 11.27 -0.34
C ILE A 100 7.14 11.06 -0.61
N ASP A 101 7.62 9.82 -0.54
CA ASP A 101 9.03 9.49 -0.78
C ASP A 101 9.44 9.78 -2.23
N VAL A 102 8.51 9.66 -3.18
CA VAL A 102 8.75 10.00 -4.59
C VAL A 102 9.06 11.49 -4.74
N SER A 103 8.34 12.36 -4.04
CA SER A 103 8.61 13.80 -4.06
C SER A 103 10.04 14.11 -3.58
N ASN A 104 10.48 13.44 -2.52
CA ASN A 104 11.83 13.64 -1.99
C ASN A 104 12.92 13.22 -2.99
N VAL A 105 12.71 12.11 -3.71
CA VAL A 105 13.63 11.61 -4.74
C VAL A 105 13.71 12.53 -5.96
N ILE A 106 12.60 13.23 -6.27
CA ILE A 106 12.58 14.26 -7.31
C ILE A 106 13.36 15.49 -6.84
N HIS A 107 13.12 15.95 -5.61
CA HIS A 107 13.79 17.14 -5.06
C HIS A 107 15.29 16.94 -4.83
N SER A 108 15.73 15.73 -4.45
CA SER A 108 17.16 15.43 -4.22
C SER A 108 17.96 15.25 -5.52
N GLY A 109 17.31 15.16 -6.68
CA GLY A 109 17.96 14.88 -7.95
C GLY A 109 18.28 13.40 -8.20
N ASP A 110 18.01 12.53 -7.22
CA ASP A 110 18.25 11.07 -7.30
C ASP A 110 17.39 10.39 -8.38
N LEU A 111 16.31 11.04 -8.82
CA LEU A 111 15.50 10.57 -9.93
C LEU A 111 16.36 10.28 -11.18
N SER A 112 17.33 11.14 -11.48
CA SER A 112 18.23 10.96 -12.62
C SER A 112 19.02 9.64 -12.54
N LEU A 113 19.52 9.29 -11.35
CA LEU A 113 20.21 8.04 -11.06
C LEU A 113 19.29 6.82 -11.20
N TYR A 114 17.99 6.99 -10.89
CA TYR A 114 16.99 5.94 -11.07
C TYR A 114 16.65 5.67 -12.53
N LEU A 115 16.61 6.70 -13.38
CA LEU A 115 16.29 6.54 -14.81
C LEU A 115 17.38 5.79 -15.60
N VAL A 116 18.63 5.83 -15.14
CA VAL A 116 19.73 5.08 -15.77
C VAL A 116 19.66 3.58 -15.46
N LYS A 117 18.98 3.19 -14.38
CA LYS A 117 18.80 1.77 -14.04
C LYS A 117 17.83 1.11 -15.02
N PRO A 118 18.03 -0.16 -15.41
CA PRO A 118 17.14 -0.89 -16.29
C PRO A 118 15.86 -1.36 -15.56
N LEU A 119 15.23 -0.47 -14.80
CA LEU A 119 14.05 -0.72 -13.98
C LEU A 119 13.03 0.38 -14.24
N ASN A 120 11.77 -0.01 -14.39
CA ASN A 120 10.71 0.97 -14.54
C ASN A 120 10.44 1.61 -13.17
N PHE A 121 10.63 2.93 -13.09
CA PHE A 121 10.43 3.72 -11.87
C PHE A 121 9.05 3.47 -11.25
N PHE A 122 7.99 3.54 -12.06
CA PHE A 122 6.61 3.38 -11.60
C PHE A 122 6.34 1.97 -11.06
N LEU A 123 6.80 0.91 -11.74
CA LEU A 123 6.63 -0.45 -11.25
C LEU A 123 7.41 -0.70 -9.96
N ASN A 124 8.59 -0.10 -9.81
CA ASN A 124 9.36 -0.20 -8.57
C ASN A 124 8.58 0.42 -7.40
N TRP A 125 8.07 1.64 -7.53
CA TRP A 125 7.29 2.29 -6.47
C TRP A 125 5.95 1.59 -6.21
N PHE A 126 5.28 1.12 -7.26
CA PHE A 126 4.04 0.35 -7.14
C PHE A 126 4.25 -0.96 -6.36
N SER A 127 5.33 -1.69 -6.65
CA SER A 127 5.66 -2.91 -5.91
C SER A 127 5.96 -2.63 -4.43
N ARG A 128 6.54 -1.48 -4.11
CA ARG A 128 6.80 -1.06 -2.72
C ARG A 128 5.53 -0.67 -1.99
N ASP A 129 4.64 0.09 -2.64
CA ASP A 129 3.34 0.47 -2.09
C ASP A 129 2.47 -0.76 -1.80
N ILE A 130 2.44 -1.74 -2.72
CA ILE A 130 1.75 -3.02 -2.49
C ILE A 130 2.37 -3.78 -1.31
N ALA A 131 3.69 -3.85 -1.25
CA ALA A 131 4.38 -4.54 -0.17
C ALA A 131 4.01 -3.96 1.20
N ASP A 132 3.97 -2.64 1.32
CA ASP A 132 3.59 -1.97 2.57
C ASP A 132 2.09 -2.10 2.87
N LYS A 133 1.21 -2.02 1.86
CA LYS A 133 -0.23 -2.26 2.05
C LYS A 133 -0.51 -3.68 2.55
N LEU A 134 0.20 -4.68 2.00
CA LEU A 134 0.07 -6.08 2.44
C LEU A 134 0.53 -6.26 3.88
N LEU A 135 1.68 -5.72 4.26
CA LEU A 135 2.11 -5.71 5.67
C LEU A 135 1.04 -5.06 6.54
N ASN A 136 0.50 -3.93 6.07
CA ASN A 136 -0.44 -3.20 6.87
C ASN A 136 -1.74 -3.96 7.12
N LEU A 137 -2.23 -4.65 6.09
CA LEU A 137 -3.43 -5.47 6.14
C LEU A 137 -3.24 -6.71 7.03
N ILE A 138 -2.08 -7.38 6.98
CA ILE A 138 -1.77 -8.52 7.85
C ILE A 138 -1.81 -8.11 9.33
N PHE A 139 -1.16 -6.99 9.67
CA PHE A 139 -1.15 -6.50 11.05
C PHE A 139 -2.53 -6.04 11.52
N SER A 140 -3.29 -5.34 10.68
CA SER A 140 -4.65 -4.92 11.01
C SER A 140 -5.61 -6.11 11.15
N ALA A 141 -5.44 -7.17 10.36
CA ALA A 141 -6.21 -8.41 10.52
C ALA A 141 -5.87 -9.14 11.83
N CYS A 142 -4.60 -9.13 12.24
CA CYS A 142 -4.15 -9.69 13.51
C CYS A 142 -4.76 -8.92 14.71
N GLU A 143 -4.79 -7.59 14.64
CA GLU A 143 -5.39 -6.72 15.66
C GLU A 143 -6.89 -6.97 15.83
N LEU A 144 -7.64 -7.18 14.75
CA LEU A 144 -9.07 -7.49 14.80
C LEU A 144 -9.41 -8.82 15.47
N THR A 145 -8.42 -9.71 15.64
CA THR A 145 -8.63 -11.03 16.27
C THR A 145 -8.32 -11.07 17.77
N ILE A 146 -7.74 -10.00 18.32
CA ILE A 146 -7.41 -9.85 19.74
C ILE A 146 -8.50 -8.98 20.40
#